data_AF-A0A1E7ENJ9-F1
#
_entry.id   AF-A0A1E7ENJ9-F1
#
_cell.length_a   1.000
_cell.length_b   1.000
_cell.length_c   1.000
_cell.angle_alpha   90.00
_cell.angle_beta   90.00
_cell.angle_gamma   90.00
#
_symmetry.space_group_name_H-M   'P 1'
#
loop_
_entity.id
_entity.type
_entity.pdbx_description
1 polymer ?
#
loop_
_entity_poly.entity_id
_entity_poly.type
_entity_poly.pdbx_seq_one_letter_code
_entity_poly.pdbx_strand_id
1 'polypeptide(L)'
;QWNEMFHRLISYKNQHNSTSVPYNYTADLKLATWVETQRANCRNNSMSDHRVNLLHSIGFVWNAQDNKWDELFQRLVAYKNQHNGSTLVPKECEADTKLGRWVHWQRYNYRIKMISVHRIERLESIGFVMNATYACVLDGKWMETYDRLVAYKKQHKSTHVPHTYSDENNDIRLGRWVATQRTAFNQKKLLEKRKDLLNSIDFAW
;
A
#
# COMPACT_ATOMS: atom_id res chain seq x y z
N GLN A 1 -12.00 -34.88 0.86
CA GLN A 1 -10.85 -34.76 -0.06
C GLN A 1 -10.24 -33.35 -0.12
N TRP A 2 -10.98 -32.28 -0.47
CA TRP A 2 -10.38 -30.93 -0.55
C TRP A 2 -9.93 -30.35 0.81
N ASN A 3 -10.81 -30.35 1.83
CA ASN A 3 -10.48 -29.83 3.17
C ASN A 3 -9.28 -30.54 3.80
N GLU A 4 -9.17 -31.85 3.59
CA GLU A 4 -8.05 -32.67 4.05
C GLU A 4 -6.73 -32.23 3.40
N MET A 5 -6.69 -32.07 2.07
CA MET A 5 -5.49 -31.59 1.39
C MET A 5 -5.14 -30.15 1.75
N PHE A 6 -6.16 -29.31 1.96
CA PHE A 6 -5.97 -27.94 2.43
C PHE A 6 -5.31 -27.91 3.82
N HIS A 7 -5.77 -28.73 4.78
CA HIS A 7 -5.11 -28.86 6.07
C HIS A 7 -3.67 -29.40 5.96
N ARG A 8 -3.41 -30.35 5.04
CA ARG A 8 -2.04 -30.83 4.79
C ARG A 8 -1.13 -29.72 4.26
N LEU A 9 -1.66 -28.84 3.40
CA LEU A 9 -0.94 -27.66 2.93
C LEU A 9 -0.64 -26.67 4.05
N ILE A 10 -1.56 -26.47 5.00
CA ILE A 10 -1.31 -25.67 6.21
C ILE A 10 -0.19 -26.29 7.04
N SER A 11 -0.22 -27.61 7.27
CA SER A 11 0.85 -28.31 7.98
C SER A 11 2.20 -28.15 7.28
N TYR A 12 2.22 -28.28 5.94
CA TYR A 12 3.43 -28.03 5.15
C TYR A 12 3.93 -26.59 5.32
N LYS A 13 3.03 -25.59 5.27
CA LYS A 13 3.36 -24.19 5.51
C LYS A 13 3.98 -23.99 6.89
N ASN A 14 3.41 -24.59 7.93
CA ASN A 14 3.94 -24.45 9.29
C ASN A 14 5.32 -25.09 9.45
N GLN A 15 5.61 -26.16 8.71
CA GLN A 15 6.91 -26.85 8.74
C GLN A 15 7.99 -26.14 7.91
N HIS A 16 7.64 -25.66 6.71
CA HIS A 16 8.59 -25.11 5.74
C HIS A 16 8.55 -23.58 5.64
N ASN A 17 7.69 -22.93 6.42
CA ASN A 17 7.36 -21.51 6.35
C ASN A 17 7.02 -21.04 4.92
N SER A 18 6.43 -21.94 4.12
CA SER A 18 6.15 -21.72 2.69
C SER A 18 5.04 -22.64 2.22
N THR A 19 4.22 -22.18 1.28
CA THR A 19 3.24 -23.03 0.58
C THR A 19 3.77 -23.57 -0.75
N SER A 20 5.05 -23.32 -1.07
CA SER A 20 5.66 -23.72 -2.34
C SER A 20 6.08 -25.18 -2.31
N VAL A 21 5.10 -26.09 -2.40
CA VAL A 21 5.35 -27.53 -2.44
C VAL A 21 6.09 -27.91 -3.75
N PRO A 22 7.24 -28.62 -3.68
CA PRO A 22 7.93 -29.12 -4.86
C PRO A 22 7.09 -30.14 -5.65
N TYR A 23 7.24 -30.16 -6.97
CA TYR A 23 6.52 -31.08 -7.86
C TYR A 23 6.71 -32.56 -7.47
N ASN A 24 7.92 -32.93 -7.03
CA ASN A 24 8.26 -34.28 -6.57
C ASN A 24 8.48 -34.32 -5.05
N TYR A 25 7.59 -33.70 -4.27
CA TYR A 25 7.71 -33.73 -2.81
C TYR A 25 7.50 -35.16 -2.29
N THR A 26 8.62 -35.89 -2.08
CA THR A 26 8.62 -37.34 -1.78
C THR A 26 7.97 -37.68 -0.44
N ALA A 27 8.02 -36.77 0.53
CA ALA A 27 7.36 -36.95 1.82
C ALA A 27 5.82 -36.93 1.71
N ASP A 28 5.27 -36.28 0.67
CA ASP A 28 3.83 -36.25 0.43
C ASP A 28 3.49 -36.01 -1.05
N LEU A 29 3.63 -37.06 -1.86
CA LEU A 29 3.35 -36.99 -3.30
C LEU A 29 1.89 -36.61 -3.61
N LYS A 30 0.94 -37.00 -2.75
CA LYS A 30 -0.48 -36.65 -2.91
C LYS A 30 -0.71 -35.15 -2.77
N LEU A 31 -0.03 -34.51 -1.81
CA LEU A 31 -0.06 -33.06 -1.64
C LEU A 31 0.55 -32.34 -2.86
N ALA A 32 1.69 -32.82 -3.38
CA ALA A 32 2.33 -32.23 -4.56
C ALA A 32 1.40 -32.26 -5.79
N THR A 33 0.80 -33.42 -6.10
CA THR A 33 -0.17 -33.55 -7.19
C THR A 33 -1.40 -32.65 -6.98
N TRP A 34 -1.88 -32.55 -5.74
CA TRP A 34 -3.03 -31.70 -5.42
C TRP A 34 -2.73 -30.21 -5.62
N VAL A 35 -1.55 -29.74 -5.20
CA VAL A 35 -1.07 -28.36 -5.40
C VAL A 35 -0.97 -28.04 -6.88
N GLU A 36 -0.40 -28.92 -7.69
CA GLU A 36 -0.35 -28.73 -9.15
C GLU A 36 -1.74 -28.69 -9.78
N THR A 37 -2.65 -29.53 -9.31
CA THR A 37 -4.05 -29.51 -9.74
C THR A 37 -4.71 -28.16 -9.43
N GLN A 38 -4.43 -27.57 -8.25
CA GLN A 38 -4.94 -26.24 -7.91
C GLN A 38 -4.38 -25.18 -8.87
N ARG A 39 -3.07 -25.20 -9.14
CA ARG A 39 -2.42 -24.28 -10.08
C ARG A 39 -2.95 -24.40 -11.51
N ALA A 40 -3.25 -25.61 -11.96
CA ALA A 40 -3.86 -25.86 -13.27
C ALA A 40 -5.31 -25.34 -13.33
N ASN A 41 -6.11 -25.63 -12.31
CA ASN A 41 -7.50 -25.17 -12.24
C ASN A 41 -7.63 -23.65 -12.17
N CYS A 42 -6.72 -22.97 -11.45
CA CYS A 42 -6.68 -21.51 -11.42
C CYS A 42 -6.33 -20.93 -12.80
N ARG A 43 -5.37 -21.53 -13.53
CA ARG A 43 -5.02 -21.10 -14.89
C ARG A 43 -6.16 -21.28 -15.89
N ASN A 44 -6.97 -22.32 -15.71
CA ASN A 44 -8.09 -22.65 -16.58
C ASN A 44 -9.41 -21.98 -16.16
N ASN A 45 -9.40 -21.06 -15.18
CA ASN A 45 -10.60 -20.44 -14.59
C ASN A 45 -11.68 -21.45 -14.16
N SER A 46 -11.28 -22.67 -13.78
CA SER A 46 -12.18 -23.77 -13.42
C SER A 46 -12.34 -23.94 -11.90
N MET A 47 -11.80 -23.00 -11.12
CA MET A 47 -11.87 -23.02 -9.66
C MET A 47 -12.90 -22.01 -9.15
N SER A 48 -13.76 -22.44 -8.22
CA SER A 48 -14.68 -21.55 -7.50
C SER A 48 -13.93 -20.48 -6.69
N ASP A 49 -14.46 -19.26 -6.64
CA ASP A 49 -13.92 -18.14 -5.87
C ASP A 49 -13.65 -18.48 -4.40
N HIS A 50 -14.54 -19.27 -3.78
CA HIS A 50 -14.36 -19.71 -2.39
C HIS A 50 -13.03 -20.46 -2.15
N ARG A 51 -12.66 -21.37 -3.06
CA ARG A 51 -11.42 -22.17 -2.95
C ARG A 51 -10.19 -21.32 -3.23
N VAL A 52 -10.28 -20.41 -4.19
CA VAL A 52 -9.23 -19.42 -4.47
C VAL A 52 -8.98 -18.57 -3.22
N ASN A 53 -10.04 -18.08 -2.59
CA ASN A 53 -9.96 -17.27 -1.38
C ASN A 53 -9.36 -18.03 -0.18
N LEU A 54 -9.68 -19.31 0.00
CA LEU A 54 -9.06 -20.11 1.08
C LEU A 54 -7.57 -20.35 0.85
N LEU A 55 -7.15 -20.63 -0.38
CA LEU A 55 -5.74 -20.79 -0.72
C LEU A 55 -4.99 -19.47 -0.55
N HIS A 56 -5.60 -18.35 -0.94
CA HIS A 56 -5.03 -17.02 -0.68
C HIS A 56 -4.90 -16.68 0.80
N SER A 57 -5.85 -17.05 1.65
CA SER A 57 -5.80 -16.71 3.09
C SER A 57 -4.59 -17.30 3.80
N ILE A 58 -4.03 -18.38 3.26
CA ILE A 58 -2.81 -19.01 3.75
C ILE A 58 -1.55 -18.58 2.98
N GLY A 59 -1.65 -17.65 2.04
CA GLY A 59 -0.53 -17.16 1.23
C GLY A 59 -0.08 -18.16 0.16
N PHE A 60 -1.02 -18.90 -0.44
CA PHE A 60 -0.70 -19.91 -1.44
C PHE A 60 -0.05 -19.33 -2.71
N VAL A 61 1.04 -19.96 -3.12
CA VAL A 61 1.84 -19.55 -4.28
C VAL A 61 1.38 -20.29 -5.53
N TRP A 62 0.68 -19.59 -6.42
CA TRP A 62 0.17 -20.17 -7.67
C TRP A 62 1.25 -20.36 -8.74
N ASN A 63 2.25 -19.49 -8.80
CA ASN A 63 3.38 -19.61 -9.70
C ASN A 63 4.61 -18.80 -9.19
N ALA A 64 5.76 -18.97 -9.85
CA ALA A 64 6.99 -18.26 -9.50
C ALA A 64 6.85 -16.72 -9.56
N GLN A 65 5.90 -16.20 -10.34
CA GLN A 65 5.62 -14.77 -10.43
C GLN A 65 4.86 -14.27 -9.18
N ASP A 66 3.97 -15.09 -8.60
CA ASP A 66 3.29 -14.79 -7.33
C ASP A 66 4.26 -14.83 -6.15
N ASN A 67 5.21 -15.78 -6.14
CA ASN A 67 6.30 -15.78 -5.15
C ASN A 67 7.08 -14.47 -5.15
N LYS A 68 7.47 -13.99 -6.35
CA LYS A 68 8.15 -12.69 -6.50
C LYS A 68 7.27 -11.53 -6.08
N TRP A 69 5.97 -11.59 -6.38
CA TRP A 69 5.03 -10.54 -6.00
C TRP A 69 4.90 -10.47 -4.46
N ASP A 70 4.75 -11.62 -3.80
CA ASP A 70 4.66 -11.71 -2.34
C ASP A 70 5.95 -11.25 -1.65
N GLU A 71 7.11 -11.64 -2.19
CA GLU A 71 8.40 -11.19 -1.70
C GLU A 71 8.51 -9.66 -1.78
N LEU A 72 8.18 -9.06 -2.92
CA LEU A 72 8.24 -7.61 -3.12
C LEU A 72 7.17 -6.87 -2.30
N PHE A 73 6.01 -7.50 -2.07
CA PHE A 73 4.99 -7.00 -1.17
C PHE A 73 5.50 -6.95 0.29
N GLN A 74 6.16 -8.00 0.78
CA GLN A 74 6.76 -7.99 2.12
C GLN A 74 7.87 -6.94 2.23
N ARG A 75 8.67 -6.74 1.18
CA ARG A 75 9.66 -5.65 1.14
C ARG A 75 9.00 -4.28 1.16
N LEU A 76 7.84 -4.10 0.52
CA LEU A 76 7.06 -2.87 0.62
C LEU A 76 6.54 -2.63 2.04
N VAL A 77 6.09 -3.69 2.75
CA VAL A 77 5.69 -3.58 4.16
C VAL A 77 6.88 -3.19 5.04
N ALA A 78 8.06 -3.78 4.81
CA ALA A 78 9.28 -3.41 5.52
C ALA A 78 9.68 -1.94 5.24
N TYR A 79 9.64 -1.53 3.97
CA TYR A 79 9.85 -0.14 3.57
C TYR A 79 8.88 0.81 4.28
N LYS A 80 7.59 0.46 4.30
CA LYS A 80 6.57 1.25 4.99
C LYS A 80 6.91 1.46 6.46
N ASN A 81 7.36 0.40 7.15
CA ASN A 81 7.74 0.47 8.56
C ASN A 81 8.98 1.35 8.77
N GLN A 82 9.93 1.35 7.83
CA GLN A 82 11.15 2.16 7.88
C GLN A 82 10.92 3.63 7.50
N HIS A 83 9.86 3.93 6.74
CA HIS A 83 9.59 5.26 6.18
C HIS A 83 8.30 5.88 6.71
N ASN A 84 8.06 5.79 8.02
CA ASN A 84 6.94 6.42 8.74
C ASN A 84 5.57 6.13 8.11
N GLY A 85 5.32 4.88 7.72
CA GLY A 85 4.05 4.48 7.13
C GLY A 85 3.90 4.80 5.63
N SER A 86 4.93 5.37 4.98
CA SER A 86 4.89 5.72 3.56
C SER A 86 5.03 4.50 2.65
N THR A 87 4.15 4.38 1.67
CA THR A 87 4.28 3.43 0.55
C THR A 87 4.78 4.08 -0.74
N LEU A 88 5.28 5.32 -0.66
CA LEU A 88 5.80 6.08 -1.79
C LEU A 88 7.26 5.71 -2.06
N VAL A 89 7.48 4.54 -2.66
CA VAL A 89 8.81 4.11 -3.07
C VAL A 89 9.21 4.83 -4.38
N PRO A 90 10.37 5.52 -4.43
CA PRO A 90 10.92 6.06 -5.68
C PRO A 90 11.21 4.95 -6.69
N LYS A 91 11.04 5.22 -7.98
CA LYS A 91 11.33 4.23 -9.05
C LYS A 91 12.78 3.76 -9.01
N GLU A 92 13.68 4.69 -8.71
CA GLU A 92 15.13 4.48 -8.57
C GLU A 92 15.51 4.52 -7.08
N CYS A 93 14.78 3.77 -6.24
CA CYS A 93 15.16 3.61 -4.85
C CYS A 93 16.55 2.94 -4.77
N GLU A 94 17.57 3.69 -4.32
CA GLU A 94 18.95 3.21 -4.24
C GLU A 94 19.10 1.98 -3.35
N ALA A 95 18.32 1.92 -2.26
CA ALA A 95 18.31 0.79 -1.33
C ALA A 95 17.67 -0.49 -1.92
N ASP A 96 16.65 -0.37 -2.77
CA ASP A 96 16.03 -1.50 -3.47
C ASP A 96 15.40 -1.07 -4.80
N THR A 97 16.22 -1.09 -5.86
CA THR A 97 15.79 -0.72 -7.21
C THR A 97 14.76 -1.69 -7.81
N LYS A 98 14.67 -2.93 -7.30
CA LYS A 98 13.66 -3.91 -7.73
C LYS A 98 12.30 -3.56 -7.13
N LEU A 99 12.26 -3.18 -5.85
CA LEU A 99 11.06 -2.71 -5.18
C LEU A 99 10.51 -1.44 -5.86
N GLY A 100 11.37 -0.46 -6.15
CA GLY A 100 10.97 0.78 -6.83
C GLY A 100 10.29 0.53 -8.19
N ARG A 101 10.88 -0.35 -9.02
CA ARG A 101 10.27 -0.77 -10.29
C ARG A 101 8.98 -1.54 -10.10
N TRP A 102 8.92 -2.43 -9.11
CA TRP A 102 7.72 -3.22 -8.84
C TRP A 102 6.54 -2.36 -8.40
N VAL A 103 6.76 -1.40 -7.49
CA VAL A 103 5.75 -0.42 -7.05
C VAL A 103 5.24 0.40 -8.24
N HIS A 104 6.13 0.84 -9.13
CA HIS A 104 5.73 1.53 -10.36
C HIS A 104 4.83 0.65 -11.23
N TRP A 105 5.18 -0.63 -11.42
CA TRP A 105 4.37 -1.58 -12.17
C TRP A 105 3.01 -1.88 -11.53
N GLN A 106 2.90 -1.94 -10.20
CA GLN A 106 1.60 -2.10 -9.54
C GLN A 106 0.66 -0.94 -9.88
N ARG A 107 1.17 0.30 -9.83
CA ARG A 107 0.39 1.51 -10.18
C ARG A 107 0.00 1.54 -11.65
N TYR A 108 0.92 1.15 -12.54
CA TYR A 108 0.64 1.05 -13.97
C TYR A 108 -0.45 0.02 -14.25
N ASN A 109 -0.30 -1.21 -13.71
CA ASN A 109 -1.26 -2.30 -13.88
C ASN A 109 -2.63 -1.99 -13.29
N TYR A 110 -2.69 -1.25 -12.18
CA TYR A 110 -3.94 -0.73 -11.63
C TYR A 110 -4.66 0.20 -12.63
N ARG A 111 -3.93 1.17 -13.22
CA ARG A 111 -4.49 2.12 -14.19
C ARG A 111 -5.04 1.44 -15.45
N ILE A 112 -4.36 0.42 -15.95
CA ILE A 112 -4.79 -0.34 -17.13
C ILE A 112 -5.73 -1.50 -16.79
N LYS A 113 -6.20 -1.60 -15.53
CA LYS A 113 -7.13 -2.64 -15.05
C LYS A 113 -6.63 -4.08 -15.25
N MET A 114 -5.30 -4.29 -15.21
CA MET A 114 -4.65 -5.59 -15.34
C MET A 114 -4.12 -6.15 -14.00
N ILE A 115 -4.43 -5.49 -12.89
CA ILE A 115 -4.16 -6.02 -11.55
C ILE A 115 -5.37 -6.83 -11.07
N SER A 116 -5.13 -7.94 -10.38
CA SER A 116 -6.22 -8.74 -9.81
C SER A 116 -6.84 -8.05 -8.60
N VAL A 117 -8.13 -8.28 -8.37
CA VAL A 117 -8.88 -7.74 -7.22
C VAL A 117 -8.17 -8.07 -5.90
N HIS A 118 -7.67 -9.29 -5.75
CA HIS A 118 -6.94 -9.70 -4.55
C HIS A 118 -5.65 -8.90 -4.30
N ARG A 119 -4.88 -8.59 -5.36
CA ARG A 119 -3.67 -7.77 -5.21
C ARG A 119 -4.02 -6.32 -4.87
N ILE A 120 -5.15 -5.82 -5.35
CA ILE A 120 -5.70 -4.52 -4.94
C ILE A 120 -5.98 -4.54 -3.44
N GLU A 121 -6.81 -5.48 -2.96
CA GLU A 121 -7.19 -5.59 -1.54
C GLU A 121 -5.97 -5.66 -0.62
N ARG A 122 -4.94 -6.42 -1.02
CA ARG A 122 -3.72 -6.59 -0.21
C ARG A 122 -2.84 -5.34 -0.19
N LEU A 123 -2.79 -4.60 -1.29
CA LEU A 123 -2.13 -3.29 -1.34
C LEU A 123 -2.93 -2.26 -0.52
N GLU A 124 -4.26 -2.27 -0.60
CA GLU A 124 -5.13 -1.40 0.18
C GLU A 124 -5.04 -1.67 1.69
N SER A 125 -4.89 -2.93 2.11
CA SER A 125 -4.75 -3.29 3.53
C SER A 125 -3.53 -2.67 4.21
N ILE A 126 -2.50 -2.32 3.43
CA ILE A 126 -1.32 -1.61 3.91
C ILE A 126 -1.38 -0.10 3.63
N GLY A 127 -2.51 0.43 3.17
CA GLY A 127 -2.69 1.84 2.83
C GLY A 127 -1.90 2.25 1.59
N PHE A 128 -1.69 1.33 0.65
CA PHE A 128 -0.91 1.63 -0.55
C PHE A 128 -1.60 2.66 -1.42
N VAL A 129 -0.88 3.76 -1.69
CA VAL A 129 -1.36 4.83 -2.54
C VAL A 129 -1.30 4.41 -4.02
N MET A 130 -2.45 4.01 -4.56
CA MET A 130 -2.62 3.53 -5.94
C MET A 130 -2.27 4.59 -6.98
N ASN A 131 -2.53 5.86 -6.66
CA ASN A 131 -2.28 6.98 -7.56
C ASN A 131 -1.22 7.92 -6.99
N ALA A 132 0.04 7.55 -7.17
CA ALA A 132 1.15 8.38 -6.72
C ALA A 132 1.34 9.66 -7.51
N THR A 133 0.87 9.76 -8.75
CA THR A 133 0.96 11.04 -9.49
C THR A 133 0.05 12.08 -8.84
N TYR A 134 -1.17 11.69 -8.49
CA TYR A 134 -2.09 12.58 -7.80
C TYR A 134 -1.67 12.80 -6.35
N ALA A 135 -1.22 11.77 -5.63
CA ALA A 135 -0.74 11.94 -4.26
C ALA A 135 0.56 12.74 -4.15
N CYS A 136 1.53 12.57 -5.06
CA CYS A 136 2.80 13.32 -5.06
C CYS A 136 2.60 14.79 -5.47
N VAL A 137 1.75 15.06 -6.47
CA VAL A 137 1.38 16.44 -6.83
C VAL A 137 0.56 17.10 -5.72
N LEU A 138 -0.35 16.38 -5.09
CA LEU A 138 -1.14 16.88 -3.97
C LEU A 138 -0.28 17.04 -2.70
N ASP A 139 0.67 16.14 -2.42
CA ASP A 139 1.60 16.25 -1.30
C ASP A 139 2.63 17.37 -1.53
N GLY A 140 3.13 17.56 -2.75
CA GLY A 140 4.00 18.68 -3.10
C GLY A 140 3.32 20.02 -2.88
N LYS A 141 2.09 20.19 -3.41
CA LYS A 141 1.28 21.39 -3.17
C LYS A 141 0.90 21.56 -1.69
N TRP A 142 0.66 20.46 -0.98
CA TRP A 142 0.35 20.48 0.44
C TRP A 142 1.56 20.93 1.26
N MET A 143 2.76 20.42 0.97
CA MET A 143 4.01 20.83 1.63
C MET A 143 4.36 22.28 1.32
N GLU A 144 4.21 22.74 0.08
CA GLU A 144 4.41 24.16 -0.29
C GLU A 144 3.48 25.08 0.52
N THR A 145 2.21 24.69 0.69
CA THR A 145 1.26 25.48 1.48
C THR A 145 1.54 25.38 2.99
N TYR A 146 2.06 24.24 3.45
CA TYR A 146 2.53 24.06 4.82
C TYR A 146 3.73 24.97 5.12
N ASP A 147 4.72 25.06 4.23
CA ASP A 147 5.87 25.96 4.40
C ASP A 147 5.43 27.42 4.48
N ARG A 148 4.41 27.81 3.70
CA ARG A 148 3.77 29.14 3.81
C ARG A 148 3.10 29.35 5.17
N LEU A 149 2.48 28.32 5.75
CA LEU A 149 1.94 28.39 7.11
C LEU A 149 3.05 28.53 8.17
N VAL A 150 4.18 27.85 7.99
CA VAL A 150 5.35 28.01 8.88
C VAL A 150 5.88 29.44 8.81
N ALA A 151 6.01 30.00 7.61
CA ALA A 151 6.40 31.40 7.42
C ALA A 151 5.41 32.37 8.08
N TYR A 152 4.11 32.13 7.91
CA TYR A 152 3.06 32.91 8.57
C TYR A 152 3.18 32.84 10.10
N LYS A 153 3.37 31.64 10.68
CA LYS A 153 3.58 31.47 12.13
C LYS A 153 4.79 32.26 12.60
N LYS A 154 5.89 32.26 11.84
CA LYS A 154 7.10 33.03 12.18
C LYS A 154 6.83 34.54 12.23
N GLN A 155 6.02 35.05 11.30
CA GLN A 155 5.71 36.48 11.19
C GLN A 155 4.65 36.94 12.22
N HIS A 156 3.59 36.16 12.39
CA HIS A 156 2.42 36.54 13.19
C HIS A 156 2.36 35.87 14.57
N LYS A 157 3.32 34.99 14.89
CA LYS A 157 3.36 34.15 16.11
C LYS A 157 2.07 33.35 16.35
N SER A 158 1.32 33.07 15.28
CA SER A 158 0.01 32.45 15.32
C SER A 158 -0.17 31.53 14.12
N THR A 159 -0.91 30.44 14.30
CA THR A 159 -1.35 29.54 13.22
C THR A 159 -2.78 29.86 12.76
N HIS A 160 -3.39 30.91 13.34
CA HIS A 160 -4.74 31.33 13.02
C HIS A 160 -4.75 32.26 11.80
N VAL A 161 -4.79 31.65 10.60
CA VAL A 161 -4.82 32.39 9.34
C VAL A 161 -6.28 32.77 9.01
N PRO A 162 -6.61 34.07 8.86
CA PRO A 162 -7.92 34.49 8.38
C PRO A 162 -8.24 33.92 6.99
N HIS A 163 -9.50 33.59 6.73
CA HIS A 163 -9.92 33.06 5.43
C HIS A 163 -9.65 34.04 4.27
N THR A 164 -9.63 35.33 4.55
CA THR A 164 -9.37 36.43 3.60
C THR A 164 -7.91 36.86 3.57
N TYR A 165 -7.01 36.22 4.32
CA TYR A 165 -5.59 36.55 4.31
C TYR A 165 -5.00 36.31 2.92
N SER A 166 -4.38 37.36 2.36
CA SER A 166 -3.57 37.30 1.16
C SER A 166 -2.10 37.53 1.51
N ASP A 167 -1.21 36.80 0.87
CA ASP A 167 0.22 37.02 0.99
C ASP A 167 0.72 38.16 0.07
N GLU A 168 2.03 38.35 0.02
CA GLU A 168 2.72 39.38 -0.79
C GLU A 168 2.39 39.29 -2.30
N ASN A 169 1.94 38.14 -2.79
CA ASN A 169 1.53 37.89 -4.17
C ASN A 169 0.01 37.98 -4.36
N ASN A 170 -0.71 38.50 -3.36
CA ASN A 170 -2.16 38.55 -3.28
C ASN A 170 -2.85 37.17 -3.30
N ASP A 171 -2.14 36.11 -2.87
CA ASP A 171 -2.66 34.74 -2.90
C ASP A 171 -3.39 34.38 -1.60
N ILE A 172 -4.71 34.20 -1.70
CA ILE A 172 -5.61 33.83 -0.59
C ILE A 172 -5.68 32.33 -0.28
N ARG A 173 -4.90 31.50 -0.99
CA ARG A 173 -4.96 30.04 -0.86
C ARG A 173 -4.62 29.53 0.54
N LEU A 174 -3.74 30.22 1.27
CA LEU A 174 -3.31 29.79 2.60
C LEU A 174 -4.47 29.75 3.60
N GLY A 175 -5.27 30.83 3.69
CA GLY A 175 -6.41 30.90 4.61
C GLY A 175 -7.48 29.84 4.32
N ARG A 176 -7.77 29.61 3.04
CA ARG A 176 -8.70 28.54 2.59
C ARG A 176 -8.17 27.15 2.92
N TRP A 177 -6.87 26.94 2.73
CA TRP A 177 -6.21 25.67 2.99
C TRP A 177 -6.21 25.31 4.48
N VAL A 178 -5.95 26.28 5.36
CA VAL A 178 -6.01 26.12 6.83
C VAL A 178 -7.41 25.70 7.26
N ALA A 179 -8.46 26.38 6.78
CA ALA A 179 -9.85 26.01 7.05
C ALA A 179 -10.20 24.59 6.56
N THR A 180 -9.64 24.20 5.41
CA THR A 180 -9.78 22.84 4.87
C THR A 180 -9.13 21.79 5.78
N GLN A 181 -7.97 22.07 6.39
CA GLN A 181 -7.32 21.12 7.30
C GLN A 181 -8.16 20.90 8.57
N ARG A 182 -8.73 21.97 9.15
CA ARG A 182 -9.65 21.88 10.29
C ARG A 182 -10.88 21.04 9.96
N THR A 183 -11.45 21.27 8.78
CA THR A 183 -12.61 20.50 8.30
C THR A 183 -12.27 19.02 8.08
N ALA A 184 -11.10 18.74 7.48
CA ALA A 184 -10.64 17.37 7.25
C ALA A 184 -10.35 16.63 8.56
N PHE A 185 -9.85 17.32 9.59
CA PHE A 185 -9.66 16.79 10.93
C PHE A 185 -10.98 16.44 11.60
N ASN A 186 -11.96 17.36 11.58
CA ASN A 186 -13.30 17.12 12.13
C ASN A 186 -14.03 15.96 11.44
N GLN A 187 -13.79 15.76 10.13
CA GLN A 187 -14.35 14.65 9.37
C GLN A 187 -13.55 13.34 9.50
N LYS A 188 -12.47 13.30 10.29
CA LYS A 188 -11.55 12.14 10.43
C LYS A 188 -10.97 11.66 9.09
N LYS A 189 -10.79 12.56 8.13
CA LYS A 189 -10.26 12.30 6.78
C LYS A 189 -8.81 12.76 6.61
N LEU A 190 -8.22 13.37 7.64
CA LEU A 190 -6.84 13.85 7.60
C LEU A 190 -5.86 12.70 7.84
N LEU A 191 -4.83 12.61 7.00
CA LEU A 191 -3.74 11.65 7.15
C LEU A 191 -2.95 11.92 8.44
N GLU A 192 -2.59 10.87 9.18
CA GLU A 192 -1.89 11.00 10.47
C GLU A 192 -0.58 11.80 10.34
N LYS A 193 0.23 11.53 9.30
CA LYS A 193 1.46 12.29 9.01
C LYS A 193 1.23 13.80 8.86
N ARG A 194 0.11 14.22 8.27
CA ARG A 194 -0.23 15.64 8.07
C ARG A 194 -0.67 16.28 9.37
N LYS A 195 -1.41 15.53 10.19
CA LYS A 195 -1.78 15.91 11.55
C LYS A 195 -0.53 16.08 12.42
N ASP A 196 0.42 15.16 12.35
CA ASP A 196 1.69 15.25 13.08
C ASP A 196 2.51 16.48 12.67
N LEU A 197 2.61 16.76 11.37
CA LEU A 197 3.28 17.96 10.86
C LEU A 197 2.61 19.25 11.36
N LEU A 198 1.27 19.33 11.31
CA LEU A 198 0.55 20.49 11.83
C LEU A 198 0.71 20.62 13.35
N ASN A 199 0.65 19.51 14.10
CA ASN A 199 0.90 19.52 15.54
C ASN A 199 2.34 19.95 15.87
N SER A 200 3.32 19.64 15.03
CA SER A 200 4.73 20.04 15.24
C SER A 200 4.93 21.56 15.23
N ILE A 201 3.98 22.32 14.66
CA ILE A 201 3.99 23.78 14.64
C ILE A 201 2.90 24.37 15.54
N ASP A 202 2.45 23.65 16.57
CA ASP A 202 1.40 24.09 17.50
C ASP A 202 0.16 24.60 16.74
N PHE A 203 -0.28 23.85 15.74
CA PHE A 203 -1.43 24.22 14.93
C PHE A 203 -2.72 24.24 15.75
N ALA A 204 -3.43 25.37 15.71
CA ALA A 204 -4.73 25.51 16.34
C ALA A 204 -5.83 24.91 15.45
N TRP A 205 -6.31 23.72 15.84
CA TRP A 205 -7.41 22.98 15.21
C TRP A 205 -8.76 23.68 15.33
#